data_AF-A0A6N6MCH2-F1
#
_entry.id   AF-A0A6N6MCH2-F1
#
_cell.length_a   1.000
_cell.length_b   1.000
_cell.length_c   1.000
_cell.angle_alpha   90.00
_cell.angle_beta   90.00
_cell.angle_gamma   90.00
#
_symmetry.space_group_name_H-M   'P 1'
#
loop_
_entity.id
_entity.type
_entity.pdbx_description
1 polymer ?
#
loop_
_entity_poly.entity_id
_entity_poly.type
_entity_poly.pdbx_seq_one_letter_code
_entity_poly.pdbx_strand_id
1 'polypeptide(L)'
;MINDILTAIPFGIILAFTIGPVFFVLLETSATKGFRAALIFDLGVILADIIFILIAFYSTNNLRGKIGNDPNFLIFGGALLIVYGVISFVKTSKSFRSIVKEYHKVIIKKDYGKLFVKGFLLNFINIGVLLGWLGFIVLGDSLTSSEHGGAIFITSMLGAYFMTDLVKILIAKRLKAKLTPRLIFKTKKVIAIVIFAFGILLLLQGLFPKAYEKNIEKLEQQMSVGYDDSIESSINLISHQ
;
A
#
# COMPACT_ATOMS: atom_id res chain seq x y z
N MET A 1 -8.97 -19.98 -18.30
CA MET A 1 -7.55 -19.90 -17.88
C MET A 1 -6.86 -18.66 -18.44
N ILE A 2 -6.59 -18.56 -19.75
CA ILE A 2 -5.89 -17.38 -20.32
C ILE A 2 -6.66 -16.07 -20.07
N ASN A 3 -7.98 -16.07 -20.28
CA ASN A 3 -8.80 -14.90 -19.99
C ASN A 3 -8.72 -14.49 -18.53
N ASP A 4 -8.73 -15.45 -17.59
CA ASP A 4 -8.65 -15.16 -16.15
C ASP A 4 -7.30 -14.51 -15.78
N ILE A 5 -6.21 -14.96 -16.41
CA ILE A 5 -4.87 -14.35 -16.27
C ILE A 5 -4.89 -12.91 -16.79
N LEU A 6 -5.42 -12.71 -18.00
CA LEU A 6 -5.47 -11.37 -18.62
C LEU A 6 -6.33 -10.41 -17.81
N THR A 7 -7.46 -10.87 -17.27
CA THR A 7 -8.33 -10.08 -16.40
C THR A 7 -7.63 -9.68 -15.10
N ALA A 8 -6.75 -10.52 -14.55
CA ALA A 8 -6.02 -10.26 -13.31
C ALA A 8 -4.89 -9.22 -13.44
N ILE A 9 -4.27 -9.11 -14.62
CA ILE A 9 -3.09 -8.25 -14.83
C ILE A 9 -3.38 -6.77 -14.49
N PRO A 10 -4.46 -6.14 -14.99
CA PRO A 10 -4.78 -4.75 -14.65
C PRO A 10 -4.91 -4.52 -13.13
N PHE A 11 -5.55 -5.44 -12.40
CA PHE A 11 -5.69 -5.32 -10.95
C PHE A 11 -4.33 -5.42 -10.25
N GLY A 12 -3.44 -6.31 -10.69
CA GLY A 12 -2.10 -6.43 -10.12
C GLY A 12 -1.26 -5.15 -10.34
N ILE A 13 -1.38 -4.54 -11.52
CA ILE A 13 -0.74 -3.26 -11.83
C ILE A 13 -1.29 -2.15 -10.94
N ILE A 14 -2.62 -2.01 -10.84
CA ILE A 14 -3.28 -1.01 -9.99
C ILE A 14 -2.87 -1.20 -8.52
N LEU A 15 -2.90 -2.44 -8.04
CA LEU A 15 -2.51 -2.80 -6.67
C LEU A 15 -1.09 -2.31 -6.38
N ALA A 16 -0.15 -2.49 -7.33
CA ALA A 16 1.21 -2.00 -7.20
C ALA A 16 1.25 -0.48 -6.92
N PHE A 17 0.41 0.32 -7.57
CA PHE A 17 0.41 1.78 -7.41
C PHE A 17 -0.46 2.28 -6.25
N THR A 18 -1.04 1.38 -5.45
CA THR A 18 -1.82 1.76 -4.26
C THR A 18 -0.92 2.53 -3.30
N ILE A 19 -1.31 3.78 -3.02
CA ILE A 19 -0.51 4.69 -2.20
C ILE A 19 -0.68 4.29 -0.73
N GLY A 20 0.41 3.86 -0.11
CA GLY A 20 0.43 3.48 1.31
C GLY A 20 1.84 3.44 1.91
N PRO A 21 1.96 3.10 3.20
CA PRO A 21 3.23 2.99 3.91
C PRO A 21 4.29 2.16 3.16
N VAL A 22 3.88 1.00 2.65
CA VAL A 22 4.76 0.06 1.95
C VAL A 22 5.29 0.66 0.65
N PHE A 23 4.41 1.25 -0.17
CA PHE A 23 4.78 1.92 -1.43
C PHE A 23 5.90 2.96 -1.22
N PHE A 24 5.71 3.85 -0.24
CA PHE A 24 6.70 4.89 0.05
C PHE A 24 8.03 4.34 0.55
N VAL A 25 8.00 3.33 1.43
CA VAL A 25 9.20 2.71 1.98
C VAL A 25 9.95 1.91 0.92
N LEU A 26 9.25 1.27 -0.02
CA LEU A 26 9.85 0.57 -1.16
C LEU A 26 10.62 1.54 -2.06
N LEU A 27 10.00 2.66 -2.45
CA LEU A 27 10.64 3.67 -3.29
C LEU A 27 11.84 4.33 -2.59
N GLU A 28 11.72 4.63 -1.29
CA GLU A 28 12.83 5.16 -0.48
C GLU A 28 13.99 4.18 -0.42
N THR A 29 13.70 2.90 -0.14
CA THR A 29 14.71 1.85 -0.07
C THR A 29 15.39 1.68 -1.42
N SER A 30 14.65 1.71 -2.52
CA SER A 30 15.22 1.60 -3.86
C SER A 30 16.11 2.80 -4.20
N ALA A 31 15.62 4.01 -3.98
CA ALA A 31 16.35 5.22 -4.32
C ALA A 31 17.60 5.41 -3.44
N THR A 32 17.55 5.04 -2.16
CA THR A 32 18.67 5.26 -1.23
C THR A 32 19.64 4.09 -1.13
N LYS A 33 19.15 2.84 -1.12
CA LYS A 33 19.97 1.61 -0.91
C LYS A 33 20.14 0.77 -2.18
N GLY A 34 19.35 1.04 -3.21
CA GLY A 34 19.43 0.39 -4.53
C GLY A 34 18.59 -0.87 -4.66
N PHE A 35 18.54 -1.39 -5.89
CA PHE A 35 17.67 -2.51 -6.31
C PHE A 35 17.67 -3.70 -5.35
N ARG A 36 18.85 -4.29 -5.04
CA ARG A 36 18.92 -5.49 -4.19
C ARG A 36 18.29 -5.29 -2.80
N ALA A 37 18.46 -4.09 -2.21
CA ALA A 37 17.90 -3.79 -0.90
C ALA A 37 16.37 -3.64 -0.96
N ALA A 38 15.86 -3.00 -2.02
CA ALA A 38 14.43 -2.86 -2.23
C ALA A 38 13.78 -4.20 -2.57
N LEU A 39 14.41 -5.03 -3.41
CA LEU A 39 13.92 -6.37 -3.73
C LEU A 39 13.79 -7.23 -2.46
N ILE A 40 14.78 -7.21 -1.56
CA ILE A 40 14.69 -7.98 -0.31
C ILE A 40 13.58 -7.46 0.61
N PHE A 41 13.39 -6.13 0.66
CA PHE A 41 12.24 -5.56 1.37
C PHE A 41 10.92 -6.03 0.76
N ASP A 42 10.82 -5.99 -0.56
CA ASP A 42 9.63 -6.35 -1.34
C ASP A 42 9.28 -7.83 -1.21
N LEU A 43 10.28 -8.72 -1.19
CA LEU A 43 10.06 -10.14 -0.89
C LEU A 43 9.46 -10.36 0.50
N GLY A 44 9.78 -9.51 1.47
CA GLY A 44 9.12 -9.52 2.77
C GLY A 44 7.64 -9.13 2.68
N VAL A 45 7.32 -8.13 1.86
CA VAL A 45 5.94 -7.68 1.58
C VAL A 45 5.15 -8.81 0.92
N ILE A 46 5.67 -9.38 -0.16
CA ILE A 46 5.06 -10.49 -0.90
C ILE A 46 4.84 -11.71 -0.01
N LEU A 47 5.77 -12.03 0.90
CA LEU A 47 5.54 -13.13 1.85
C LEU A 47 4.35 -12.85 2.76
N ALA A 48 4.21 -11.62 3.28
CA ALA A 48 3.06 -11.24 4.09
C ALA A 48 1.75 -11.32 3.28
N ASP A 49 1.75 -10.90 2.00
CA ASP A 49 0.60 -11.04 1.11
C ASP A 49 0.24 -12.51 0.89
N ILE A 50 1.22 -13.37 0.61
CA ILE A 50 0.98 -14.82 0.45
C ILE A 50 0.34 -15.40 1.72
N ILE A 51 0.83 -15.03 2.91
CA ILE A 51 0.22 -15.49 4.16
C ILE A 51 -1.24 -15.02 4.27
N PHE A 52 -1.53 -13.76 3.95
CA PHE A 52 -2.91 -13.25 3.96
C PHE A 52 -3.81 -13.90 2.93
N ILE A 53 -3.32 -14.14 1.71
CA ILE A 53 -4.02 -14.87 0.66
C ILE A 53 -4.36 -16.29 1.13
N LEU A 54 -3.39 -17.00 1.73
CA LEU A 54 -3.62 -18.34 2.27
C LEU A 54 -4.66 -18.30 3.40
N ILE A 55 -4.52 -17.38 4.36
CA ILE A 55 -5.50 -17.19 5.43
C ILE A 55 -6.89 -16.91 4.84
N ALA A 56 -6.97 -16.08 3.80
CA ALA A 56 -8.22 -15.70 3.16
C ALA A 56 -8.87 -16.87 2.38
N PHE A 57 -8.08 -17.70 1.68
CA PHE A 57 -8.60 -18.90 1.00
C PHE A 57 -9.06 -19.98 1.95
N TYR A 58 -8.33 -20.22 3.05
CA TYR A 58 -8.71 -21.20 4.07
C TYR A 58 -9.67 -20.64 5.12
N SER A 59 -9.98 -19.35 5.05
CA SER A 59 -10.99 -18.72 5.88
C SER A 59 -12.36 -19.26 5.51
N THR A 60 -12.99 -20.01 6.43
CA THR A 60 -14.44 -20.25 6.38
C THR A 60 -15.18 -18.90 6.37
N ASN A 61 -16.45 -18.85 5.92
CA ASN A 61 -17.33 -17.67 5.92
C ASN A 61 -17.30 -16.80 7.21
N ASN A 62 -16.80 -17.35 8.32
CA ASN A 62 -16.58 -16.69 9.60
C ASN A 62 -15.53 -15.57 9.63
N LEU A 63 -14.39 -15.58 8.89
CA LEU A 63 -13.47 -14.41 8.95
C LEU A 63 -13.94 -13.26 8.03
N ARG A 64 -14.57 -13.56 6.88
CA ARG A 64 -15.16 -12.53 5.99
C ARG A 64 -16.13 -11.61 6.73
N GLY A 65 -17.00 -12.16 7.59
CA GLY A 65 -17.97 -11.37 8.35
C GLY A 65 -17.45 -10.76 9.67
N LYS A 66 -16.35 -11.28 10.23
CA LYS A 66 -15.82 -10.83 11.54
C LYS A 66 -14.70 -9.80 11.42
N ILE A 67 -13.75 -9.96 10.48
CA ILE A 67 -12.61 -9.03 10.40
C ILE A 67 -12.99 -7.70 9.75
N GLY A 68 -13.83 -7.72 8.70
CA GLY A 68 -14.30 -6.49 8.04
C GLY A 68 -15.17 -5.61 8.93
N ASN A 69 -15.86 -6.22 9.90
CA ASN A 69 -16.82 -5.54 10.77
C ASN A 69 -16.31 -5.32 12.20
N ASP A 70 -15.13 -5.85 12.56
CA ASP A 70 -14.56 -5.66 13.89
C ASP A 70 -13.58 -4.46 13.89
N PRO A 71 -13.98 -3.31 14.47
CA PRO A 71 -13.15 -2.11 14.52
C PRO A 71 -11.81 -2.33 15.24
N ASN A 72 -11.69 -3.37 16.09
CA ASN A 72 -10.48 -3.63 16.86
C ASN A 72 -9.25 -3.88 15.98
N PHE A 73 -9.42 -4.48 14.79
CA PHE A 73 -8.30 -4.69 13.88
C PHE A 73 -7.78 -3.38 13.27
N LEU A 74 -8.68 -2.45 12.93
CA LEU A 74 -8.31 -1.10 12.49
C LEU A 74 -7.58 -0.34 13.60
N ILE A 75 -8.08 -0.46 14.84
CA ILE A 75 -7.46 0.18 16.00
C ILE A 75 -6.04 -0.37 16.23
N PHE A 76 -5.88 -1.69 16.20
CA PHE A 76 -4.59 -2.36 16.42
C PHE A 76 -3.57 -2.01 15.33
N GLY A 77 -3.95 -2.11 14.05
CA GLY A 77 -3.08 -1.75 12.93
C GLY A 77 -2.70 -0.27 12.96
N GLY A 78 -3.67 0.61 13.24
CA GLY A 78 -3.47 2.05 13.38
C GLY A 78 -2.48 2.39 14.50
N ALA A 79 -2.65 1.80 15.68
CA ALA A 79 -1.74 2.01 16.82
C ALA A 79 -0.30 1.59 16.50
N LEU A 80 -0.10 0.43 15.88
CA LEU A 80 1.24 -0.05 15.49
C LEU A 80 1.88 0.84 14.42
N LEU A 81 1.11 1.31 13.43
CA LEU A 81 1.62 2.25 12.42
C LEU A 81 1.99 3.60 13.04
N ILE A 82 1.23 4.10 14.02
CA ILE A 82 1.59 5.31 14.76
C ILE A 82 2.92 5.11 15.49
N VAL A 83 3.06 4.04 16.26
CA VAL A 83 4.30 3.75 16.99
C VAL A 83 5.49 3.68 16.03
N TYR A 84 5.33 2.96 14.92
CA TYR A 84 6.36 2.86 13.90
C TYR A 84 6.68 4.21 13.25
N GLY A 85 5.66 5.02 12.93
CA GLY A 85 5.80 6.37 12.37
C GLY A 85 6.57 7.29 13.30
N VAL A 86 6.24 7.30 14.60
CA VAL A 86 6.95 8.08 15.64
C VAL A 86 8.40 7.63 15.76
N ILE A 87 8.65 6.32 15.90
CA ILE A 87 10.01 5.76 15.99
C ILE A 87 10.83 6.15 14.75
N SER A 88 10.23 6.02 13.56
CA SER A 88 10.86 6.37 12.28
C SER A 88 11.19 7.86 12.20
N PHE A 89 10.29 8.73 12.68
CA PHE A 89 10.49 10.17 12.72
C PHE A 89 11.61 10.57 13.66
N VAL A 90 11.58 10.10 14.92
CA VAL A 90 12.60 10.40 15.93
C VAL A 90 13.97 9.92 15.47
N LYS A 91 14.04 8.70 14.93
CA LYS A 91 15.29 8.15 14.39
C LYS A 91 15.80 8.97 13.21
N THR A 92 14.91 9.37 12.29
CA THR A 92 15.29 10.20 11.14
C THR A 92 15.85 11.53 11.60
N SER A 93 15.17 12.22 12.53
CA SER A 93 15.57 13.52 13.07
C SER A 93 16.97 13.51 13.69
N LYS A 94 17.41 12.40 14.29
CA LYS A 94 18.76 12.23 14.85
C LYS A 94 19.80 11.70 13.83
N SER A 95 19.38 11.31 12.63
CA SER A 95 20.21 10.57 11.68
C SER A 95 20.97 11.40 10.65
N PHE A 96 20.81 12.73 10.60
CA PHE A 96 21.42 13.54 9.53
C PHE A 96 22.94 13.32 9.41
N ARG A 97 23.66 13.34 10.54
CA ARG A 97 25.12 13.07 10.58
C ARG A 97 25.46 11.66 10.08
N SER A 98 24.66 10.65 10.43
CA SER A 98 24.85 9.29 9.92
C SER A 98 24.55 9.15 8.43
N ILE A 99 23.54 9.87 7.91
CA ILE A 99 23.20 9.88 6.48
C ILE A 99 24.37 10.46 5.68
N VAL A 100 24.97 11.57 6.14
CA VAL A 100 26.16 12.16 5.51
C VAL A 100 27.35 11.21 5.52
N LYS A 101 27.59 10.52 6.64
CA LYS A 101 28.68 9.53 6.77
C LYS A 101 28.47 8.30 5.88
N GLU A 102 27.23 7.83 5.75
CA GLU A 102 26.87 6.68 4.90
C GLU A 102 26.90 7.03 3.42
N TYR A 103 26.56 8.27 3.05
CA TYR A 103 26.67 8.79 1.68
C TYR A 103 28.11 8.76 1.16
N HIS A 104 29.09 9.10 2.01
CA HIS A 104 30.52 9.09 1.65
C HIS A 104 31.20 7.74 1.83
N LYS A 105 30.51 6.73 2.39
CA LYS A 105 31.05 5.36 2.44
C LYS A 105 30.92 4.71 1.07
N VAL A 106 32.03 4.18 0.56
CA VAL A 106 32.08 3.37 -0.67
C VAL A 106 31.20 2.11 -0.56
N ILE A 107 30.96 1.61 0.66
CA ILE A 107 30.12 0.44 0.94
C ILE A 107 29.01 0.84 1.94
N ILE A 108 27.78 0.98 1.44
CA ILE A 108 26.56 1.08 2.26
C ILE A 108 26.36 -0.27 2.96
N LYS A 109 26.28 -0.28 4.30
CA LYS A 109 26.06 -1.52 5.07
C LYS A 109 24.59 -1.94 4.89
N LYS A 110 24.35 -2.94 4.03
CA LYS A 110 23.01 -3.42 3.69
C LYS A 110 22.64 -4.59 4.60
N ASP A 111 21.90 -4.29 5.66
CA ASP A 111 21.31 -5.32 6.52
C ASP A 111 20.05 -5.87 5.84
N TYR A 112 20.23 -6.87 4.97
CA TYR A 112 19.16 -7.48 4.17
C TYR A 112 18.10 -8.17 5.04
N GLY A 113 18.51 -8.88 6.10
CA GLY A 113 17.55 -9.53 7.01
C GLY A 113 16.62 -8.51 7.67
N LYS A 114 17.18 -7.38 8.13
CA LYS A 114 16.38 -6.29 8.68
C LYS A 114 15.44 -5.65 7.65
N LEU A 115 15.85 -5.56 6.39
CA LEU A 115 15.00 -5.02 5.31
C LEU A 115 13.83 -5.96 5.00
N PHE A 116 14.09 -7.26 4.94
CA PHE A 116 13.05 -8.27 4.75
C PHE A 116 12.00 -8.21 5.86
N VAL A 117 12.44 -8.26 7.13
CA VAL A 117 11.54 -8.17 8.29
C VAL A 117 10.79 -6.84 8.31
N LYS A 118 11.44 -5.73 7.91
CA LYS A 118 10.78 -4.43 7.79
C LYS A 118 9.65 -4.46 6.75
N GLY A 119 9.88 -5.06 5.58
CA GLY A 119 8.85 -5.20 4.55
C GLY A 119 7.70 -6.08 5.00
N PHE A 120 8.02 -7.24 5.55
CA PHE A 120 7.05 -8.18 6.12
C PHE A 120 6.17 -7.53 7.18
N LEU A 121 6.76 -6.95 8.23
CA LEU A 121 5.99 -6.36 9.34
C LEU A 121 5.16 -5.15 8.89
N LEU A 122 5.69 -4.31 8.00
CA LEU A 122 4.96 -3.14 7.54
C LEU A 122 3.72 -3.53 6.72
N ASN A 123 3.79 -4.62 5.96
CA ASN A 123 2.66 -5.17 5.22
C ASN A 123 1.70 -5.95 6.15
N PHE A 124 2.24 -6.81 7.01
CA PHE A 124 1.47 -7.67 7.92
C PHE A 124 0.68 -6.89 8.98
N ILE A 125 1.17 -5.75 9.44
CA ILE A 125 0.43 -4.89 10.40
C ILE A 125 -0.71 -4.12 9.71
N ASN A 126 -0.66 -3.98 8.38
CA ASN A 126 -1.67 -3.24 7.63
C ASN A 126 -2.90 -4.12 7.37
N ILE A 127 -3.91 -4.03 8.24
CA ILE A 127 -5.15 -4.78 8.10
C ILE A 127 -5.87 -4.52 6.77
N GLY A 128 -5.71 -3.33 6.19
CA GLY A 128 -6.30 -2.99 4.89
C GLY A 128 -5.82 -3.93 3.77
N VAL A 129 -4.63 -4.49 3.89
CA VAL A 129 -4.08 -5.47 2.94
C VAL A 129 -4.83 -6.79 3.02
N LEU A 130 -5.08 -7.30 4.23
CA LEU A 130 -5.88 -8.52 4.42
C LEU A 130 -7.30 -8.35 3.87
N LEU A 131 -7.95 -7.22 4.17
CA LEU A 131 -9.28 -6.91 3.63
C LEU A 131 -9.27 -6.76 2.11
N GLY A 132 -8.24 -6.13 1.54
CA GLY A 132 -8.04 -6.03 0.10
C GLY A 132 -7.97 -7.41 -0.57
N TRP A 133 -7.17 -8.33 -0.02
CA TRP A 133 -7.08 -9.69 -0.53
C TRP A 133 -8.41 -10.46 -0.43
N LEU A 134 -9.16 -10.31 0.67
CA LEU A 134 -10.51 -10.88 0.78
C LEU A 134 -11.45 -10.33 -0.31
N GLY A 135 -11.39 -9.02 -0.58
CA GLY A 135 -12.17 -8.38 -1.64
C GLY A 135 -11.78 -8.87 -3.04
N PHE A 136 -10.49 -8.98 -3.33
CA PHE A 136 -10.01 -9.50 -4.62
C PHE A 136 -10.36 -10.97 -4.83
N ILE A 137 -10.41 -11.79 -3.77
CA ILE A 137 -10.86 -13.19 -3.89
C ILE A 137 -12.32 -13.23 -4.31
N VAL A 138 -13.19 -12.44 -3.67
CA VAL A 138 -14.61 -12.35 -4.05
C VAL A 138 -14.79 -11.81 -5.47
N LEU A 139 -14.01 -10.80 -5.86
CA LEU A 139 -14.02 -10.28 -7.23
C LEU A 139 -13.53 -11.33 -8.22
N GLY A 140 -12.46 -12.06 -7.90
CA GLY A 140 -11.93 -13.13 -8.74
C GLY A 140 -12.95 -14.23 -9.00
N ASP A 141 -13.69 -14.65 -7.97
CA ASP A 141 -14.78 -15.64 -8.13
C ASP A 141 -15.91 -15.12 -9.05
N SER A 142 -16.17 -13.81 -9.07
CA SER A 142 -17.19 -13.20 -9.94
C SER A 142 -16.73 -12.94 -11.37
N LEU A 143 -15.43 -12.73 -11.59
CA LEU A 143 -14.84 -12.32 -12.87
C LEU A 143 -14.20 -13.47 -13.65
N THR A 144 -14.17 -14.66 -13.08
CA THR A 144 -13.57 -15.85 -13.71
C THR A 144 -14.59 -16.95 -13.91
N SER A 145 -14.35 -17.81 -14.90
CA SER A 145 -15.29 -18.87 -15.27
C SER A 145 -14.63 -20.22 -15.49
N SER A 146 -13.31 -20.30 -15.37
CA SER A 146 -12.58 -21.56 -15.51
C SER A 146 -12.53 -22.36 -14.22
N GLU A 147 -12.23 -23.65 -14.35
CA GLU A 147 -11.88 -24.50 -13.23
C GLU A 147 -10.69 -23.89 -12.47
N HIS A 148 -10.84 -23.70 -11.16
CA HIS A 148 -9.89 -22.96 -10.31
C HIS A 148 -9.64 -21.48 -10.72
N GLY A 149 -10.58 -20.85 -11.44
CA GLY A 149 -10.46 -19.48 -11.95
C GLY A 149 -10.05 -18.45 -10.90
N GLY A 150 -10.67 -18.45 -9.71
CA GLY A 150 -10.32 -17.52 -8.62
C GLY A 150 -8.86 -17.66 -8.14
N ALA A 151 -8.34 -18.89 -8.04
CA ALA A 151 -6.94 -19.13 -7.67
C ALA A 151 -5.98 -18.67 -8.78
N ILE A 152 -6.32 -18.91 -10.04
CA ILE A 152 -5.56 -18.44 -11.21
C ILE A 152 -5.55 -16.91 -11.23
N PHE A 153 -6.68 -16.27 -10.97
CA PHE A 153 -6.80 -14.82 -10.91
C PHE A 153 -5.91 -14.23 -9.83
N ILE A 154 -6.00 -14.72 -8.59
CA ILE A 154 -5.21 -14.19 -7.46
C ILE A 154 -3.71 -14.39 -7.67
N THR A 155 -3.29 -15.57 -8.11
CA THR A 155 -1.86 -15.85 -8.34
C THR A 155 -1.30 -15.03 -9.51
N SER A 156 -2.09 -14.85 -10.58
CA SER A 156 -1.73 -13.98 -11.72
C SER A 156 -1.66 -12.50 -11.32
N MET A 157 -2.60 -12.04 -10.50
CA MET A 157 -2.63 -10.70 -9.95
C MET A 157 -1.41 -10.43 -9.07
N LEU A 158 -1.07 -11.35 -8.16
CA LEU A 158 0.14 -11.27 -7.32
C LEU A 158 1.41 -11.24 -8.16
N GLY A 159 1.48 -12.05 -9.23
CA GLY A 159 2.59 -12.04 -10.18
C GLY A 159 2.73 -10.71 -10.90
N ALA A 160 1.64 -10.17 -11.45
CA ALA A 160 1.61 -8.86 -12.11
C ALA A 160 1.97 -7.72 -11.15
N TYR A 161 1.50 -7.79 -9.90
CA TYR A 161 1.85 -6.88 -8.82
C TYR A 161 3.36 -6.87 -8.58
N PHE A 162 3.94 -8.04 -8.31
CA PHE A 162 5.39 -8.17 -8.08
C PHE A 162 6.23 -7.72 -9.28
N MET A 163 5.85 -8.09 -10.50
CA MET A 163 6.54 -7.64 -11.71
C MET A 163 6.51 -6.12 -11.87
N THR A 164 5.37 -5.50 -11.57
CA THR A 164 5.23 -4.04 -11.59
C THR A 164 6.09 -3.39 -10.52
N ASP A 165 6.20 -3.99 -9.33
CA ASP A 165 7.14 -3.58 -8.29
C ASP A 165 8.59 -3.60 -8.77
N LEU A 166 9.03 -4.65 -9.46
CA LEU A 166 10.38 -4.69 -10.03
C LEU A 166 10.66 -3.50 -10.96
N VAL A 167 9.70 -3.14 -11.82
CA VAL A 167 9.80 -1.98 -12.71
C VAL A 167 9.91 -0.68 -11.91
N LYS A 168 9.03 -0.48 -10.92
CA LYS A 168 9.07 0.71 -10.06
C LYS A 168 10.37 0.80 -9.25
N ILE A 169 10.87 -0.32 -8.75
CA ILE A 169 12.17 -0.38 -8.06
C ILE A 169 13.28 0.06 -9.02
N LEU A 170 13.30 -0.43 -10.26
CA LEU A 170 14.30 -0.03 -11.26
C LEU A 170 14.22 1.47 -11.57
N ILE A 171 13.02 2.03 -11.72
CA ILE A 171 12.81 3.47 -11.94
C ILE A 171 13.29 4.28 -10.73
N ALA A 172 12.87 3.92 -9.52
CA ALA A 172 13.24 4.61 -8.29
C ALA A 172 14.75 4.57 -8.04
N LYS A 173 15.44 3.48 -8.40
CA LYS A 173 16.90 3.40 -8.32
C LYS A 173 17.56 4.48 -9.18
N ARG A 174 17.01 4.85 -10.33
CA ARG A 174 17.58 5.92 -11.19
C ARG A 174 17.55 7.28 -10.50
N LEU A 175 16.63 7.49 -9.55
CA LEU A 175 16.56 8.71 -8.74
C LEU A 175 17.75 8.83 -7.77
N LYS A 176 18.49 7.74 -7.51
CA LYS A 176 19.66 7.73 -6.61
C LYS A 176 20.67 8.82 -6.97
N ALA A 177 20.94 9.04 -8.26
CA ALA A 177 21.91 10.04 -8.71
C ALA A 177 21.50 11.49 -8.35
N LYS A 178 20.22 11.73 -8.08
CA LYS A 178 19.66 13.05 -7.71
C LYS A 178 19.49 13.22 -6.20
N LEU A 179 19.75 12.17 -5.40
CA LEU A 179 19.52 12.18 -3.95
C LEU A 179 20.72 12.73 -3.18
N THR A 180 20.66 14.01 -2.83
CA THR A 180 21.59 14.59 -1.85
C THR A 180 21.26 14.15 -0.42
N PRO A 181 22.20 14.15 0.54
CA PRO A 181 21.92 13.83 1.94
C PRO A 181 20.76 14.63 2.55
N ARG A 182 20.60 15.90 2.15
CA ARG A 182 19.47 16.76 2.56
C ARG A 182 18.14 16.26 2.00
N LEU A 183 18.12 15.84 0.73
CA LEU A 183 16.92 15.29 0.11
C LEU A 183 16.54 13.93 0.72
N ILE A 184 17.53 13.05 0.96
CA ILE A 184 17.32 11.77 1.65
C ILE A 184 16.69 11.99 3.03
N PHE A 185 17.22 12.95 3.81
CA PHE A 185 16.66 13.28 5.12
C PHE A 185 15.21 13.78 5.01
N LYS A 186 14.92 14.68 4.07
CA LYS A 186 13.55 15.18 3.81
C LYS A 186 12.61 14.03 3.43
N THR A 187 12.99 13.19 2.49
CA THR A 187 12.19 12.04 2.05
C THR A 187 11.89 11.10 3.21
N LYS A 188 12.89 10.71 4.01
CA LYS A 188 12.67 9.85 5.20
C LYS A 188 11.71 10.49 6.20
N LYS A 189 11.81 11.81 6.40
CA LYS A 189 10.93 12.54 7.32
C LYS A 189 9.49 12.59 6.79
N VAL A 190 9.29 12.87 5.50
CA VAL A 190 7.97 12.84 4.85
C VAL A 190 7.34 11.46 4.97
N ILE A 191 8.11 10.40 4.70
CA ILE A 191 7.61 9.02 4.80
C ILE A 191 7.19 8.69 6.23
N ALA A 192 7.99 9.07 7.24
CA ALA A 192 7.61 8.86 8.63
C ALA A 192 6.29 9.59 8.99
N ILE A 193 6.10 10.82 8.51
CA ILE A 193 4.85 11.58 8.70
C ILE A 193 3.68 10.91 8.00
N VAL A 194 3.86 10.45 6.75
CA VAL A 194 2.81 9.75 6.00
C VAL A 194 2.39 8.47 6.72
N ILE A 195 3.34 7.66 7.18
CA ILE A 195 3.02 6.42 7.91
C ILE A 195 2.28 6.73 9.22
N PHE A 196 2.71 7.75 9.95
CA PHE A 196 2.02 8.22 11.15
C PHE A 196 0.59 8.68 10.84
N ALA A 197 0.40 9.45 9.77
CA ALA A 197 -0.92 9.90 9.33
C ALA A 197 -1.83 8.75 8.94
N PHE A 198 -1.33 7.74 8.21
CA PHE A 198 -2.08 6.51 7.94
C PHE A 198 -2.47 5.79 9.23
N GLY A 199 -1.59 5.73 10.22
CA GLY A 199 -1.91 5.17 11.53
C GLY A 199 -3.04 5.92 12.25
N ILE A 200 -3.04 7.26 12.18
CA ILE A 200 -4.15 8.09 12.72
C ILE A 200 -5.45 7.81 11.98
N LEU A 201 -5.42 7.78 10.64
CA LEU A 201 -6.61 7.54 9.83
C LEU A 201 -7.25 6.18 10.19
N LEU A 202 -6.45 5.12 10.30
CA LEU A 202 -6.95 3.81 10.72
C LEU A 202 -7.50 3.81 12.16
N LEU A 203 -6.83 4.49 13.09
CA LEU A 203 -7.34 4.62 14.46
C LEU A 203 -8.67 5.35 14.51
N LEU A 204 -8.83 6.46 13.77
CA LEU A 204 -10.08 7.21 13.74
C LEU A 204 -11.21 6.39 13.12
N GLN A 205 -10.93 5.67 12.03
CA GLN A 205 -11.89 4.77 11.40
C GLN A 205 -12.33 3.65 12.35
N GLY A 206 -11.38 3.06 13.10
CA GLY A 206 -11.68 2.02 14.08
C GLY A 206 -12.41 2.54 15.34
N LEU A 207 -12.02 3.69 15.89
CA LEU A 207 -12.62 4.24 17.11
C LEU A 207 -14.02 4.84 16.87
N PHE A 208 -14.26 5.38 15.68
CA PHE A 208 -15.50 6.09 15.36
C PHE A 208 -16.12 5.64 14.03
N PRO A 209 -16.48 4.35 13.86
CA PRO A 209 -16.93 3.80 12.58
C PRO A 209 -18.17 4.52 12.04
N LYS A 210 -19.18 4.78 12.89
CA LYS A 210 -20.42 5.47 12.49
C LYS A 210 -20.22 6.93 12.07
N ALA A 211 -19.28 7.62 12.72
CA ALA A 211 -18.96 9.01 12.37
C ALA A 211 -18.17 9.07 11.06
N TYR A 212 -17.29 8.09 10.83
CA TYR A 212 -16.57 7.93 9.58
C TYR A 212 -17.52 7.68 8.41
N GLU A 213 -18.43 6.70 8.51
CA GLU A 213 -19.44 6.39 7.49
C GLU A 213 -20.29 7.62 7.14
N LYS A 214 -20.83 8.31 8.16
CA LYS A 214 -21.64 9.53 7.95
C LYS A 214 -20.88 10.66 7.25
N ASN A 215 -19.57 10.78 7.49
CA ASN A 215 -18.75 11.79 6.82
C ASN A 215 -18.44 11.40 5.37
N ILE A 216 -18.23 10.10 5.09
CA ILE A 216 -18.08 9.60 3.72
C ILE A 216 -19.36 9.84 2.93
N GLU A 217 -20.54 9.49 3.48
CA GLU A 217 -21.83 9.74 2.81
C GLU A 217 -22.06 11.22 2.49
N LYS A 218 -21.70 12.12 3.41
CA LYS A 218 -21.79 13.57 3.18
C LYS A 218 -20.84 14.05 2.09
N LEU A 219 -19.61 13.52 2.03
CA LEU A 219 -18.64 13.85 1.00
C LEU A 219 -19.11 13.33 -0.36
N GLU A 220 -19.64 12.11 -0.43
CA GLU A 220 -20.23 11.53 -1.64
C GLU A 220 -21.40 12.37 -2.15
N GLN A 221 -22.32 12.78 -1.26
CA GLN A 221 -23.42 13.67 -1.61
C GLN A 221 -22.94 15.03 -2.14
N GLN A 222 -21.90 15.62 -1.55
CA GLN A 222 -21.35 16.89 -2.02
C GLN A 222 -20.65 16.77 -3.38
N MET A 223 -19.95 15.66 -3.62
CA MET A 223 -19.30 15.38 -4.90
C MET A 223 -20.30 15.04 -6.00
N SER A 224 -21.38 14.32 -5.68
CA SER A 224 -22.43 13.98 -6.66
C SER A 224 -23.23 15.21 -7.07
N VAL A 225 -23.58 16.09 -6.11
CA VAL A 225 -24.28 17.36 -6.40
C VAL A 225 -23.41 18.29 -7.25
N GLY A 226 -22.12 18.43 -6.92
CA GLY A 226 -21.21 19.25 -7.73
C GLY A 226 -20.94 18.71 -9.14
N TYR A 227 -21.06 17.39 -9.35
CA TYR A 227 -20.99 16.79 -10.68
C TYR A 227 -22.25 17.05 -11.51
N ASP A 228 -23.43 16.91 -10.90
CA ASP A 228 -24.72 17.14 -11.57
C ASP A 228 -24.87 18.61 -12.01
N ASP A 229 -24.54 19.56 -11.12
CA ASP A 229 -24.54 21.00 -11.44
C ASP A 229 -23.60 21.34 -12.62
N SER A 230 -22.47 20.62 -12.74
CA SER A 230 -21.52 20.84 -13.84
C SER A 230 -22.01 20.30 -15.19
N ILE A 231 -22.74 19.19 -15.17
CA ILE A 231 -23.36 18.59 -16.36
C ILE A 231 -24.51 19.48 -16.83
N GLU A 232 -25.35 19.93 -15.91
CA GLU A 232 -26.52 20.77 -16.21
C GLU A 232 -26.09 22.13 -16.79
N SER A 233 -25.04 22.74 -16.24
CA SER A 233 -24.44 23.96 -16.80
C SER A 233 -23.84 23.73 -18.20
N SER A 234 -23.28 22.56 -18.48
CA SER A 234 -22.69 22.25 -19.80
C SER A 234 -23.77 21.99 -20.85
N ILE A 235 -24.87 21.35 -20.48
CA ILE A 235 -26.03 21.11 -21.34
C ILE A 235 -26.70 22.44 -21.71
N ASN A 236 -26.89 23.34 -20.74
CA ASN A 236 -27.50 24.65 -20.98
C ASN A 236 -26.66 25.57 -21.88
N LEU A 237 -25.34 25.43 -21.88
CA LEU A 237 -24.44 26.15 -22.79
C LEU A 237 -24.53 25.65 -24.24
N ILE A 238 -24.80 24.36 -24.44
CA ILE A 238 -24.95 23.76 -25.78
C ILE A 238 -26.35 24.03 -26.35
N SER A 239 -27.40 24.09 -25.51
CA SER A 239 -28.77 24.36 -25.96
C SER A 239 -29.04 25.81 -26.35
N HIS A 240 -28.12 26.74 -26.06
CA HIS A 240 -28.22 28.17 -26.37
C HIS A 240 -27.29 28.63 -27.51
N GLN A 241 -26.63 27.71 -28.22
CA GLN A 241 -25.95 27.94 -29.51
C GLN A 241 -26.78 27.39 -30.67
#